data_AF-G5BIP0-F1
#
_entry.id   AF-G5BIP0-F1
#
_cell.length_a   1.000
_cell.length_b   1.000
_cell.length_c   1.000
_cell.angle_alpha   90.00
_cell.angle_beta   90.00
_cell.angle_gamma   90.00
#
_symmetry.space_group_name_H-M   'P 1'
#
loop_
_entity.id
_entity.type
_entity.pdbx_description
1 polymer ?
#
loop_
_entity_poly.entity_id
_entity_poly.type
_entity_poly.pdbx_seq_one_letter_code
_entity_poly.pdbx_strand_id
1 'polypeptide(L)'
;MATGPARPLGPSQGRSPPCPLCAGGGEQDLDLGTGVPEAVDKDLVNIHCEYYAIVLPFMEAHPDLFGPSVRSLGLYHQLVALDLLNHLANHNANLEDSADYLRMVATRSISKGHEIFNTYGQMADWQLIRMYGFVEPYADNTDDTADIQMVTVREATLPGVKGEAERLLLFERWDFLCKMKMVGEEGVFVIGREEVLTEEELTTTLKVLCMPAEEFRACKDWDGWGKKEREENSLTITSIPKLKASWRRLLRGSALLTLQTYTTDLKTEQDVLSNKEAYAKLSWREQQAFQVHYGQKMNLHQLLALTS
;
A
#
# COMPACT_ATOMS: atom_id res chain seq x y z
N MET A 1 -17.06 -44.48 -17.60
CA MET A 1 -16.59 -44.27 -16.22
C MET A 1 -15.18 -44.83 -16.13
N ALA A 2 -14.17 -43.97 -16.14
CA ALA A 2 -12.77 -44.35 -15.92
C ALA A 2 -12.17 -43.27 -15.01
N THR A 3 -12.10 -43.59 -13.72
CA THR A 3 -11.43 -42.79 -12.69
C THR A 3 -9.93 -43.10 -12.75
N GLY A 4 -9.15 -42.14 -13.24
CA GLY A 4 -7.68 -42.15 -13.14
C GLY A 4 -7.24 -41.26 -11.96
N PRO A 5 -6.17 -41.63 -11.24
CA PRO A 5 -5.74 -40.91 -10.04
C PRO A 5 -5.22 -39.52 -10.42
N ALA A 6 -5.75 -38.49 -9.77
CA ALA A 6 -5.20 -37.14 -9.83
C ALA A 6 -3.74 -37.20 -9.36
N ARG A 7 -2.79 -36.93 -10.27
CA ARG A 7 -1.40 -36.70 -9.90
C ARG A 7 -1.36 -35.43 -9.05
N PRO A 8 -0.73 -35.45 -7.85
CA PRO A 8 -0.39 -34.22 -7.16
C PRO A 8 0.56 -33.44 -8.05
N LEU A 9 0.31 -32.14 -8.22
CA LEU A 9 1.32 -31.21 -8.67
C LEU A 9 2.54 -31.40 -7.76
N GLY A 10 3.64 -31.88 -8.32
CA GLY A 10 4.85 -32.15 -7.54
C GLY A 10 5.36 -30.86 -6.90
N PRO A 11 6.05 -30.95 -5.75
CA PRO A 11 6.63 -29.79 -5.11
C PRO A 11 7.64 -29.16 -6.07
N SER A 12 7.38 -27.93 -6.50
CA SER A 12 8.48 -27.05 -6.91
C SER A 12 9.48 -27.07 -5.76
N GLN A 13 10.74 -27.32 -6.08
CA GLN A 13 11.79 -27.54 -5.09
C GLN A 13 11.97 -26.29 -4.21
N GLY A 14 11.30 -26.28 -3.06
CA GLY A 14 11.85 -25.91 -1.77
C GLY A 14 12.58 -24.58 -1.66
N ARG A 15 11.94 -23.47 -2.06
CA ARG A 15 12.14 -22.14 -1.48
C ARG A 15 11.02 -21.23 -1.98
N SER A 16 10.08 -20.87 -1.10
CA SER A 16 9.28 -19.67 -1.29
C SER A 16 10.26 -18.49 -1.48
N PRO A 17 10.00 -17.53 -2.38
CA PRO A 17 10.83 -16.34 -2.49
C PRO A 17 10.92 -15.67 -1.10
N PRO A 18 12.06 -15.04 -0.76
CA PRO A 18 12.26 -14.44 0.55
C PRO A 18 11.31 -13.25 0.75
N CYS A 19 10.10 -13.53 1.21
CA CYS A 19 9.11 -12.54 1.65
C CYS A 19 9.56 -11.93 3.00
N PRO A 20 9.22 -10.66 3.30
CA PRO A 20 9.46 -10.02 4.59
C PRO A 20 8.96 -10.82 5.81
N LEU A 21 7.88 -11.60 5.65
CA LEU A 21 7.38 -12.54 6.68
C LEU A 21 8.40 -13.62 7.10
N CYS A 22 9.43 -13.85 6.28
CA CYS A 22 10.51 -14.82 6.54
C CYS A 22 11.86 -14.15 6.88
N ALA A 23 11.88 -12.83 7.11
CA ALA A 23 13.08 -12.10 7.52
C ALA A 23 13.33 -12.21 9.03
N GLY A 24 14.60 -12.12 9.46
CA GLY A 24 14.94 -12.07 10.89
C GLY A 24 14.66 -10.69 11.48
N GLY A 25 14.48 -10.60 12.81
CA GLY A 25 14.04 -9.35 13.48
C GLY A 25 14.97 -8.13 13.32
N GLY A 26 16.24 -8.30 12.92
CA GLY A 26 17.13 -7.16 12.61
C GLY A 26 17.08 -6.68 11.16
N GLU A 27 16.36 -7.39 10.28
CA GLU A 27 16.23 -7.08 8.86
C GLU A 27 14.93 -6.33 8.54
N GLN A 28 13.96 -6.32 9.45
CA GLN A 28 12.72 -5.53 9.33
C GLN A 28 12.99 -4.02 9.42
N ASP A 29 14.08 -3.60 10.06
CA ASP A 29 14.51 -2.21 10.16
C ASP A 29 14.86 -1.59 8.78
N LEU A 30 15.11 -2.43 7.77
CA LEU A 30 15.42 -1.99 6.41
C LEU A 30 14.24 -1.31 5.71
N ASP A 31 13.00 -1.58 6.14
CA ASP A 31 11.78 -1.10 5.50
C ASP A 31 11.05 -0.03 6.35
N LEU A 32 11.73 0.59 7.31
CA LEU A 32 11.14 1.59 8.20
C LEU A 32 10.55 2.79 7.44
N GLY A 33 9.28 3.08 7.71
CA GLY A 33 8.54 4.17 7.06
C GLY A 33 7.77 3.76 5.81
N THR A 34 7.95 2.52 5.31
CA THR A 34 7.26 2.02 4.10
C THR A 34 5.85 1.49 4.33
N GLY A 35 5.49 1.20 5.58
CA GLY A 35 4.28 0.45 5.94
C GLY A 35 4.43 -1.07 5.89
N VAL A 36 5.55 -1.60 5.36
CA VAL A 36 5.80 -3.05 5.30
C VAL A 36 5.95 -3.65 6.69
N PRO A 37 6.76 -3.10 7.63
CA PRO A 37 6.94 -3.70 8.95
C PRO A 37 5.61 -3.81 9.73
N GLU A 38 4.81 -2.75 9.75
CA GLU A 38 3.52 -2.72 10.46
C GLU A 38 2.53 -3.74 9.88
N ALA A 39 2.53 -3.89 8.55
CA ALA A 39 1.68 -4.85 7.87
C ALA A 39 2.13 -6.30 8.11
N VAL A 40 3.44 -6.56 8.11
CA VAL A 40 4.02 -7.88 8.42
C VAL A 40 3.71 -8.29 9.85
N ASP A 41 3.83 -7.39 10.83
CA ASP A 41 3.51 -7.68 12.23
C ASP A 41 2.03 -8.05 12.40
N LYS A 42 1.13 -7.31 11.73
CA LYS A 42 -0.31 -7.61 11.71
C LYS A 42 -0.59 -8.97 11.09
N ASP A 43 0.08 -9.30 9.99
CA ASP A 43 -0.07 -10.58 9.30
C ASP A 43 0.42 -11.74 10.18
N LEU A 44 1.57 -11.61 10.85
CA LEU A 44 2.10 -12.64 11.76
C LEU A 44 1.14 -12.93 12.92
N VAL A 45 0.54 -11.88 13.52
CA VAL A 45 -0.47 -12.03 14.57
C VAL A 45 -1.72 -12.74 14.03
N ASN A 46 -2.20 -12.33 12.85
CA ASN A 46 -3.38 -12.94 12.24
C ASN A 46 -3.16 -14.41 11.87
N ILE A 47 -2.05 -14.72 11.21
CA ILE A 47 -1.66 -16.08 10.81
C ILE A 47 -1.53 -16.98 12.05
N HIS A 48 -0.88 -16.49 13.10
CA HIS A 48 -0.75 -17.22 14.36
C HIS A 48 -2.13 -17.50 14.99
N CYS A 49 -2.98 -16.49 15.10
CA CYS A 49 -4.32 -16.63 15.66
C CYS A 49 -5.19 -17.59 14.83
N GLU A 50 -5.22 -17.43 13.51
CA GLU A 50 -5.98 -18.28 12.59
C GLU A 50 -5.52 -19.73 12.66
N TYR A 51 -4.20 -19.95 12.66
CA TYR A 51 -3.64 -21.29 12.70
C TYR A 51 -4.07 -22.05 13.97
N TYR A 52 -3.94 -21.45 15.15
CA TYR A 52 -4.26 -22.13 16.40
C TYR A 52 -5.75 -22.15 16.72
N ALA A 53 -6.52 -21.13 16.33
CA ALA A 53 -7.94 -21.05 16.65
C ALA A 53 -8.82 -21.83 15.66
N ILE A 54 -8.38 -21.98 14.40
CA ILE A 54 -9.23 -22.49 13.32
C ILE A 54 -8.54 -23.67 12.61
N VAL A 55 -7.36 -23.45 12.02
CA VAL A 55 -6.76 -24.39 11.07
C VAL A 55 -6.29 -25.68 11.74
N LEU A 56 -5.53 -25.57 12.84
CA LEU A 56 -5.02 -26.72 13.58
C LEU A 56 -6.15 -27.57 14.17
N PRO A 57 -7.15 -27.01 14.89
CA PRO A 57 -8.30 -27.79 15.36
C PRO A 57 -9.04 -28.51 14.23
N PHE A 58 -9.21 -27.86 13.07
CA PHE A 58 -9.85 -28.47 11.91
C PHE A 58 -9.02 -29.66 11.36
N MET A 59 -7.71 -29.49 11.19
CA MET A 59 -6.82 -30.57 10.73
C MET A 59 -6.76 -31.74 11.72
N GLU A 60 -6.85 -31.46 13.03
CA GLU A 60 -6.90 -32.49 14.06
C GLU A 60 -8.22 -33.27 14.07
N ALA A 61 -9.34 -32.61 13.75
CA ALA A 61 -10.65 -33.24 13.61
C ALA A 61 -10.79 -34.12 12.36
N HIS A 62 -9.93 -33.92 11.34
CA HIS A 62 -9.93 -34.65 10.07
C HIS A 62 -8.59 -35.35 9.78
N PRO A 63 -8.15 -36.29 10.64
CA PRO A 63 -6.83 -36.91 10.53
C PRO A 63 -6.66 -37.83 9.32
N ASP A 64 -7.77 -38.27 8.71
CA ASP A 64 -7.83 -39.03 7.47
C ASP A 64 -7.43 -38.20 6.24
N LEU A 65 -7.63 -36.88 6.31
CA LEU A 65 -7.29 -35.92 5.24
C LEU A 65 -5.96 -35.20 5.53
N PHE A 66 -5.66 -34.90 6.79
CA PHE A 66 -4.48 -34.11 7.18
C PHE A 66 -3.56 -34.87 8.14
N GLY A 67 -2.49 -35.45 7.58
CA GLY A 67 -1.46 -36.13 8.34
C GLY A 67 -0.66 -35.20 9.28
N PRO A 68 0.03 -35.73 10.30
CA PRO A 68 0.77 -34.90 11.27
C PRO A 68 1.85 -34.01 10.64
N SER A 69 2.44 -34.43 9.52
CA SER A 69 3.52 -33.69 8.84
C SER A 69 3.08 -32.37 8.21
N VAL A 70 1.78 -32.19 7.91
CA VAL A 70 1.24 -30.94 7.34
C VAL A 70 0.68 -30.00 8.41
N ARG A 71 0.55 -30.47 9.66
CA ARG A 71 0.13 -29.67 10.82
C ARG A 71 1.32 -28.88 11.37
N SER A 72 1.87 -28.00 10.54
CA SER A 72 2.98 -27.14 10.90
C SER A 72 2.65 -25.68 10.60
N LEU A 73 2.77 -24.82 11.61
CA LEU A 73 2.68 -23.38 11.44
C LEU A 73 3.72 -22.88 10.43
N GLY A 74 4.91 -23.49 10.38
CA GLY A 74 5.94 -23.14 9.40
C GLY A 74 5.53 -23.44 7.96
N LEU A 75 4.80 -24.53 7.73
CA LEU A 75 4.23 -24.85 6.40
C LEU A 75 3.06 -23.93 6.06
N TYR A 76 2.27 -23.55 7.06
CA TYR A 76 1.15 -22.63 6.87
C TYR A 76 1.61 -21.23 6.43
N HIS A 77 2.74 -20.74 6.95
CA HIS A 77 3.39 -19.52 6.44
C HIS A 77 3.85 -19.63 4.98
N GLN A 78 4.12 -20.83 4.47
CA GLN A 78 4.67 -21.06 3.13
C GLN A 78 3.61 -21.26 2.04
N LEU A 79 2.33 -21.32 2.40
CA LEU A 79 1.22 -21.71 1.52
C LEU A 79 0.72 -20.60 0.58
N VAL A 80 1.42 -19.46 0.51
CA VAL A 80 1.04 -18.34 -0.36
C VAL A 80 1.76 -18.43 -1.71
N ALA A 81 0.95 -18.40 -2.77
CA ALA A 81 1.27 -18.20 -4.19
C ALA A 81 1.99 -19.35 -4.95
N LEU A 82 1.19 -20.19 -5.59
CA LEU A 82 1.57 -20.97 -6.78
C LEU A 82 0.68 -20.51 -7.94
N ASP A 83 1.11 -19.47 -8.65
CA ASP A 83 0.62 -19.16 -10.00
C ASP A 83 1.82 -19.11 -10.96
N LEU A 84 1.61 -19.50 -12.22
CA LEU A 84 2.67 -19.80 -13.20
C LEU A 84 3.19 -18.54 -13.92
N LEU A 85 2.38 -17.47 -13.99
CA LEU A 85 2.75 -16.24 -14.68
C LEU A 85 3.25 -15.18 -13.71
N ASN A 86 4.41 -14.60 -14.03
CA ASN A 86 5.00 -13.46 -13.33
C ASN A 86 4.19 -12.18 -13.56
N HIS A 87 4.42 -11.16 -12.73
CA HIS A 87 3.76 -9.86 -12.81
C HIS A 87 4.69 -8.74 -13.27
N LEU A 88 4.11 -7.79 -13.99
CA LEU A 88 4.61 -6.42 -14.16
C LEU A 88 3.40 -5.47 -14.14
N ALA A 89 3.58 -4.24 -13.67
CA ALA A 89 2.58 -3.17 -13.83
C ALA A 89 2.23 -3.03 -15.33
N ASN A 90 3.27 -2.98 -16.17
CA ASN A 90 3.16 -2.99 -17.63
C ASN A 90 2.99 -4.41 -18.21
N HIS A 91 1.99 -5.15 -17.73
CA HIS A 91 1.66 -6.52 -18.15
C HIS A 91 1.24 -6.65 -19.62
N ASN A 92 1.18 -7.89 -20.12
CA ASN A 92 0.73 -8.20 -21.48
C ASN A 92 -0.35 -9.30 -21.56
N ALA A 93 -0.78 -9.83 -20.41
CA ALA A 93 -1.90 -10.73 -20.26
C ALA A 93 -2.66 -10.47 -18.95
N ASN A 94 -3.95 -10.81 -18.91
CA ASN A 94 -4.76 -10.77 -17.70
C ASN A 94 -5.74 -11.96 -17.64
N LEU A 95 -6.25 -12.23 -16.43
CA LEU A 95 -7.24 -13.27 -16.21
C LEU A 95 -8.65 -12.68 -16.32
N GLU A 96 -9.46 -13.23 -17.22
CA GLU A 96 -10.89 -12.93 -17.35
C GLU A 96 -11.72 -14.06 -16.75
N ASP A 97 -12.72 -13.69 -15.96
CA ASP A 97 -13.70 -14.62 -15.42
C ASP A 97 -14.81 -14.89 -16.45
N SER A 98 -15.20 -16.15 -16.58
CA SER A 98 -16.32 -16.60 -17.41
C SER A 98 -17.13 -17.62 -16.62
N ALA A 99 -18.42 -17.77 -16.96
CA ALA A 99 -19.37 -18.55 -16.16
C ALA A 99 -18.90 -19.95 -15.72
N ASP A 100 -18.10 -20.63 -16.55
CA ASP A 100 -17.66 -22.01 -16.31
C ASP A 100 -16.13 -22.19 -16.28
N TYR A 101 -15.33 -21.13 -16.51
CA TYR A 101 -13.87 -21.23 -16.58
C TYR A 101 -13.17 -19.87 -16.49
N LEU A 102 -11.89 -19.90 -16.13
CA LEU A 102 -10.99 -18.74 -16.17
C LEU A 102 -10.23 -18.73 -17.50
N ARG A 103 -10.11 -17.55 -18.12
CA ARG A 103 -9.39 -17.37 -19.39
C ARG A 103 -8.24 -16.40 -19.22
N MET A 104 -7.02 -16.83 -19.55
CA MET A 104 -5.89 -15.91 -19.70
C MET A 104 -5.93 -15.28 -21.09
N VAL A 105 -6.01 -13.95 -21.18
CA VAL A 105 -6.14 -13.19 -22.43
C VAL A 105 -4.96 -12.26 -22.58
N ALA A 106 -4.36 -12.22 -23.79
CA ALA A 106 -3.33 -11.24 -24.10
C ALA A 106 -3.95 -9.85 -24.27
N THR A 107 -3.47 -8.87 -23.51
CA THR A 107 -3.94 -7.48 -23.58
C THR A 107 -3.27 -6.69 -24.71
N ARG A 108 -2.14 -7.22 -25.23
CA ARG A 108 -1.39 -6.68 -26.37
C ARG A 108 -0.65 -7.78 -27.13
N SER A 109 -0.12 -7.44 -28.31
CA SER A 109 0.68 -8.37 -29.12
C SER A 109 1.95 -8.83 -28.37
N ILE A 110 2.18 -10.14 -28.31
CA ILE A 110 3.38 -10.74 -27.69
C ILE A 110 4.26 -11.35 -28.79
N SER A 111 5.49 -10.84 -28.93
CA SER A 111 6.44 -11.33 -29.94
C SER A 111 7.05 -12.67 -29.53
N LYS A 112 7.40 -13.51 -30.51
CA LYS A 112 8.07 -14.80 -30.24
C LYS A 112 9.33 -14.59 -29.39
N GLY A 113 9.46 -15.39 -28.32
CA GLY A 113 10.59 -15.33 -27.40
C GLY A 113 10.46 -14.28 -26.27
N HIS A 114 9.36 -13.52 -26.22
CA HIS A 114 9.05 -12.66 -25.08
C HIS A 114 8.24 -13.43 -24.04
N GLU A 115 8.47 -13.09 -22.77
CA GLU A 115 7.72 -13.62 -21.65
C GLU A 115 6.29 -13.06 -21.61
N ILE A 116 5.39 -13.86 -21.07
CA ILE A 116 3.99 -13.49 -20.83
C ILE A 116 3.88 -13.05 -19.37
N PHE A 117 3.52 -11.79 -19.16
CA PHE A 117 3.36 -11.20 -17.83
C PHE A 117 1.88 -10.97 -17.55
N ASN A 118 1.41 -11.52 -16.42
CA ASN A 118 0.08 -11.27 -15.87
C ASN A 118 0.05 -9.95 -15.09
N THR A 119 -1.15 -9.51 -14.70
CA THR A 119 -1.34 -8.53 -13.64
C THR A 119 -1.84 -9.20 -12.35
N TYR A 120 -1.26 -8.84 -11.20
CA TYR A 120 -1.77 -9.22 -9.89
C TYR A 120 -2.76 -8.17 -9.34
N GLY A 121 -3.02 -7.11 -10.11
CA GLY A 121 -3.71 -5.90 -9.71
C GLY A 121 -2.82 -4.67 -9.88
N GLN A 122 -3.35 -3.51 -9.51
CA GLN A 122 -2.59 -2.27 -9.36
C GLN A 122 -1.86 -2.33 -8.01
N MET A 123 -0.59 -2.72 -8.04
CA MET A 123 0.19 -3.03 -6.83
C MET A 123 1.40 -2.10 -6.73
N ALA A 124 1.50 -1.39 -5.62
CA ALA A 124 2.70 -0.64 -5.28
C ALA A 124 3.84 -1.56 -4.85
N ASP A 125 5.10 -1.10 -4.93
CA ASP A 125 6.25 -1.96 -4.63
C ASP A 125 6.25 -2.46 -3.18
N TRP A 126 5.74 -1.66 -2.23
CA TRP A 126 5.59 -2.09 -0.83
C TRP A 126 4.58 -3.24 -0.67
N GLN A 127 3.56 -3.33 -1.54
CA GLN A 127 2.61 -4.43 -1.57
C GLN A 127 3.22 -5.65 -2.25
N LEU A 128 3.96 -5.45 -3.35
CA LEU A 128 4.65 -6.51 -4.07
C LEU A 128 5.69 -7.21 -3.19
N ILE A 129 6.50 -6.45 -2.45
CA ILE A 129 7.51 -7.06 -1.57
C ILE A 129 6.84 -7.81 -0.43
N ARG A 130 5.79 -7.22 0.18
CA ARG A 130 5.04 -7.84 1.29
C ARG A 130 4.38 -9.15 0.85
N MET A 131 3.65 -9.16 -0.25
CA MET A 131 2.81 -10.30 -0.66
C MET A 131 3.55 -11.33 -1.50
N TYR A 132 4.51 -10.90 -2.33
CA TYR A 132 5.14 -11.73 -3.35
C TYR A 132 6.68 -11.79 -3.26
N GLY A 133 7.31 -10.97 -2.39
CA GLY A 133 8.76 -11.03 -2.14
C GLY A 133 9.63 -10.44 -3.25
N PHE A 134 9.07 -9.57 -4.09
CA PHE A 134 9.82 -8.84 -5.12
C PHE A 134 9.31 -7.40 -5.28
N VAL A 135 10.07 -6.58 -6.00
CA VAL A 135 9.75 -5.20 -6.37
C VAL A 135 10.08 -5.01 -7.84
N GLU A 136 9.45 -4.05 -8.52
CA GLU A 136 9.88 -3.64 -9.86
C GLU A 136 10.92 -2.51 -9.75
N PRO A 137 12.05 -2.55 -10.48
CA PRO A 137 13.05 -1.49 -10.39
C PRO A 137 12.50 -0.14 -10.83
N TYR A 138 12.83 0.95 -10.12
CA TYR A 138 12.42 2.28 -10.54
C TYR A 138 12.97 2.61 -11.95
N ALA A 139 12.16 3.09 -12.90
CA ALA A 139 10.80 3.61 -12.77
C ALA A 139 9.70 2.66 -13.31
N ASP A 140 9.96 1.36 -13.40
CA ASP A 140 9.14 0.39 -14.14
C ASP A 140 7.73 0.22 -13.55
N ASN A 141 7.59 0.24 -12.21
CA ASN A 141 6.27 0.19 -11.57
C ASN A 141 5.51 1.50 -11.78
N THR A 142 4.57 1.53 -12.72
CA THR A 142 3.71 2.70 -12.96
C THR A 142 2.60 2.86 -11.93
N ASP A 143 2.27 1.78 -11.21
CA ASP A 143 1.20 1.72 -10.21
C ASP A 143 1.74 1.98 -8.79
N ASP A 144 3.00 2.41 -8.67
CA ASP A 144 3.65 2.66 -7.39
C ASP A 144 3.04 3.83 -6.62
N THR A 145 2.96 3.70 -5.30
CA THR A 145 2.27 4.64 -4.41
C THR A 145 3.08 4.95 -3.15
N ALA A 146 2.78 6.09 -2.54
CA ALA A 146 3.25 6.44 -1.20
C ALA A 146 2.05 6.73 -0.27
N ASP A 147 2.15 6.26 0.96
CA ASP A 147 1.10 6.44 1.95
C ASP A 147 1.37 7.63 2.86
N ILE A 148 0.35 8.45 3.10
CA ILE A 148 0.32 9.46 4.15
C ILE A 148 -0.69 8.99 5.21
N GLN A 149 -0.21 8.67 6.41
CA GLN A 149 -1.08 8.30 7.52
C GLN A 149 -2.12 9.41 7.75
N MET A 150 -3.40 9.03 7.87
CA MET A 150 -4.49 10.00 8.02
C MET A 150 -4.27 10.88 9.25
N VAL A 151 -3.79 10.28 10.35
CA VAL A 151 -3.42 10.99 11.58
C VAL A 151 -2.28 12.00 11.38
N THR A 152 -1.35 11.76 10.46
CA THR A 152 -0.29 12.72 10.11
C THR A 152 -0.88 13.98 9.48
N VAL A 153 -1.98 13.89 8.73
CA VAL A 153 -2.71 15.06 8.22
C VAL A 153 -3.33 15.87 9.36
N ARG A 154 -3.91 15.20 10.37
CA ARG A 154 -4.38 15.86 11.60
C ARG A 154 -3.21 16.55 12.31
N GLU A 155 -2.09 15.87 12.48
CA GLU A 155 -0.90 16.42 13.15
C GLU A 155 -0.32 17.62 12.42
N ALA A 156 -0.30 17.60 11.08
CA ALA A 156 0.14 18.72 10.25
C ALA A 156 -0.68 20.01 10.45
N THR A 157 -1.90 19.92 10.99
CA THR A 157 -2.71 21.11 11.34
C THR A 157 -2.32 21.72 12.68
N LEU A 158 -1.77 20.94 13.62
CA LEU A 158 -1.52 21.37 15.01
C LEU A 158 -0.59 22.60 15.12
N PRO A 159 0.50 22.75 14.33
CA PRO A 159 1.35 23.93 14.42
C PRO A 159 0.64 25.26 14.11
N GLY A 160 -0.48 25.22 13.37
CA GLY A 160 -1.27 26.40 13.03
C GLY A 160 -2.31 26.80 14.09
N VAL A 161 -2.57 25.92 15.07
CA VAL A 161 -3.62 26.06 16.08
C VAL A 161 -3.15 26.97 17.21
N LYS A 162 -3.88 28.07 17.46
CA LYS A 162 -3.58 29.06 18.49
C LYS A 162 -4.50 28.88 19.69
N GLY A 163 -4.06 28.06 20.63
CA GLY A 163 -4.71 27.88 21.93
C GLY A 163 -5.75 26.76 21.95
N GLU A 164 -6.32 26.53 23.13
CA GLU A 164 -7.09 25.32 23.42
C GLU A 164 -8.42 25.25 22.66
N ALA A 165 -9.08 26.39 22.42
CA ALA A 165 -10.36 26.43 21.71
C ALA A 165 -10.23 25.98 20.24
N GLU A 166 -9.19 26.42 19.53
CA GLU A 166 -8.92 25.98 18.16
C GLU A 166 -8.50 24.50 18.12
N ARG A 167 -7.79 24.03 19.16
CA ARG A 167 -7.40 22.62 19.29
C ARG A 167 -8.62 21.72 19.46
N LEU A 168 -9.56 22.10 20.33
CA LEU A 168 -10.81 21.37 20.51
C LEU A 168 -11.64 21.34 19.22
N LEU A 169 -11.69 22.45 18.48
CA LEU A 169 -12.38 22.50 17.18
C LEU A 169 -11.75 21.57 16.15
N LEU A 170 -10.41 21.45 16.13
CA LEU A 170 -9.71 20.50 15.26
C LEU A 170 -10.14 19.05 15.56
N PHE A 171 -10.17 18.65 16.84
CA PHE A 171 -10.62 17.31 17.21
C PHE A 171 -12.10 17.09 16.90
N GLU A 172 -12.94 18.12 17.06
CA GLU A 172 -14.35 18.03 16.67
C GLU A 172 -14.51 17.81 15.14
N ARG A 173 -13.69 18.47 14.33
CA ARG A 173 -13.62 18.24 12.87
C ARG A 173 -13.14 16.84 12.53
N TRP A 174 -12.15 16.34 13.26
CA TRP A 174 -11.64 14.98 13.10
C TRP A 174 -12.72 13.93 13.41
N ASP A 175 -13.40 14.06 14.56
CA ASP A 175 -14.49 13.18 14.95
C ASP A 175 -15.64 13.17 13.94
N PHE A 176 -15.92 14.33 13.33
CA PHE A 176 -16.89 14.44 12.25
C PHE A 176 -16.46 13.64 11.01
N LEU A 177 -15.20 13.76 10.59
CA LEU A 177 -14.65 12.96 9.48
C LEU A 177 -14.68 11.46 9.77
N CYS A 178 -14.37 11.05 11.01
CA CYS A 178 -14.49 9.65 11.46
C CYS A 178 -15.93 9.13 11.34
N LYS A 179 -16.93 9.92 11.76
CA LYS A 179 -18.35 9.56 11.63
C LYS A 179 -18.79 9.40 10.17
N MET A 180 -18.24 10.21 9.27
CA MET A 180 -18.46 10.09 7.83
C MET A 180 -17.67 8.95 7.18
N LYS A 181 -16.82 8.24 7.94
CA LYS A 181 -15.90 7.21 7.44
C LYS A 181 -14.93 7.72 6.37
N MET A 182 -14.60 9.01 6.41
CA MET A 182 -13.61 9.62 5.53
C MET A 182 -12.19 9.48 6.07
N VAL A 183 -12.06 9.31 7.39
CA VAL A 183 -10.77 9.05 8.05
C VAL A 183 -10.91 7.99 9.15
N GLY A 184 -9.78 7.41 9.54
CA GLY A 184 -9.66 6.53 10.71
C GLY A 184 -8.26 6.62 11.32
N GLU A 185 -8.10 6.13 12.55
CA GLU A 185 -6.80 6.19 13.26
C GLU A 185 -5.73 5.28 12.63
N GLU A 186 -6.12 4.18 11.97
CA GLU A 186 -5.22 3.27 11.25
C GLU A 186 -5.28 3.46 9.72
N GLY A 187 -5.97 4.49 9.24
CA GLY A 187 -6.16 4.71 7.81
C GLY A 187 -5.01 5.50 7.16
N VAL A 188 -4.87 5.34 5.85
CA VAL A 188 -3.87 6.05 5.03
C VAL A 188 -4.53 6.74 3.84
N PHE A 189 -3.96 7.86 3.43
CA PHE A 189 -4.21 8.44 2.11
C PHE A 189 -3.15 7.93 1.14
N VAL A 190 -3.58 7.43 -0.02
CA VAL A 190 -2.70 6.75 -0.98
C VAL A 190 -2.38 7.71 -2.13
N ILE A 191 -1.11 8.08 -2.25
CA ILE A 191 -0.59 9.04 -3.23
C ILE A 191 0.08 8.27 -4.37
N GLY A 192 -0.53 8.25 -5.56
CA GLY A 192 0.07 7.68 -6.77
C GLY A 192 0.92 8.69 -7.54
N ARG A 193 1.51 8.22 -8.64
CA ARG A 193 2.35 9.03 -9.54
C ARG A 193 1.60 10.13 -10.29
N GLU A 194 0.37 9.85 -10.74
CA GLU A 194 -0.45 10.76 -11.55
C GLU A 194 -1.64 11.35 -10.80
N GLU A 195 -2.15 10.62 -9.80
CA GLU A 195 -3.33 10.98 -9.03
C GLU A 195 -3.31 10.38 -7.62
N VAL A 196 -4.14 10.94 -6.74
CA VAL A 196 -4.41 10.38 -5.40
C VAL A 196 -5.51 9.32 -5.52
N LEU A 197 -5.23 8.10 -5.07
CA LEU A 197 -6.20 6.99 -5.18
C LEU A 197 -7.34 7.10 -4.16
N THR A 198 -7.07 7.65 -2.98
CA THR A 198 -8.08 7.98 -1.96
C THR A 198 -8.60 9.42 -2.12
N GLU A 199 -9.07 9.74 -3.34
CA GLU A 199 -9.41 11.12 -3.71
C GLU A 199 -10.55 11.70 -2.86
N GLU A 200 -11.62 10.93 -2.67
CA GLU A 200 -12.82 11.37 -1.95
C GLU A 200 -12.50 11.65 -0.47
N GLU A 201 -11.77 10.73 0.16
CA GLU A 201 -11.35 10.82 1.55
C GLU A 201 -10.42 12.03 1.76
N LEU A 202 -9.41 12.21 0.91
CA LEU A 202 -8.45 13.30 1.06
C LEU A 202 -9.08 14.66 0.78
N THR A 203 -9.86 14.79 -0.29
CA THR A 203 -10.54 16.05 -0.66
C THR A 203 -11.50 16.48 0.45
N THR A 204 -12.29 15.55 0.97
CA THR A 204 -13.23 15.83 2.06
C THR A 204 -12.48 16.23 3.33
N THR A 205 -11.38 15.55 3.65
CA THR A 205 -10.52 15.86 4.79
C THR A 205 -9.93 17.28 4.69
N LEU A 206 -9.35 17.64 3.55
CA LEU A 206 -8.81 18.98 3.32
C LEU A 206 -9.88 20.05 3.45
N LYS A 207 -11.07 19.81 2.89
CA LYS A 207 -12.22 20.73 2.97
C LYS A 207 -12.63 20.97 4.42
N VAL A 208 -12.88 19.90 5.19
CA VAL A 208 -13.35 20.00 6.59
C VAL A 208 -12.28 20.61 7.50
N LEU A 209 -11.01 20.22 7.35
CA LEU A 209 -9.94 20.74 8.19
C LEU A 209 -9.61 22.21 7.90
N CYS A 210 -9.81 22.67 6.66
CA CYS A 210 -9.43 24.03 6.25
C CYS A 210 -10.60 25.03 6.13
N MET A 211 -11.86 24.60 6.23
CA MET A 211 -13.00 25.52 6.16
C MET A 211 -13.09 26.44 7.40
N PRO A 212 -13.74 27.61 7.31
CA PRO A 212 -14.04 28.46 8.46
C PRO A 212 -14.89 27.75 9.53
N ALA A 213 -14.76 28.16 10.79
CA ALA A 213 -15.50 27.56 11.90
C ALA A 213 -17.03 27.66 11.74
N GLU A 214 -17.52 28.79 11.22
CA GLU A 214 -18.96 29.00 10.99
C GLU A 214 -19.49 28.11 9.85
N GLU A 215 -18.68 27.87 8.81
CA GLU A 215 -19.04 26.94 7.73
C GLU A 215 -19.13 25.50 8.26
N PHE A 216 -18.19 25.10 9.13
CA PHE A 216 -18.21 23.79 9.77
C PHE A 216 -19.44 23.58 10.67
N ARG A 217 -19.85 24.59 11.44
CA ARG A 217 -21.08 24.53 12.26
C ARG A 217 -22.31 24.33 11.39
N ALA A 218 -22.45 25.13 10.31
CA ALA A 218 -23.55 24.98 9.37
C ALA A 218 -23.55 23.62 8.65
N CYS A 219 -22.37 23.06 8.38
CA CYS A 219 -22.19 21.72 7.81
C CYS A 219 -22.70 20.63 8.75
N LYS A 220 -22.41 20.73 10.06
CA LYS A 220 -22.81 19.74 11.07
C LYS A 220 -24.32 19.65 11.26
N ASP A 221 -25.02 20.79 11.13
CA ASP A 221 -26.47 20.86 11.30
C ASP A 221 -27.25 20.40 10.06
N TRP A 222 -26.57 20.17 8.93
CA TRP A 222 -27.20 19.84 7.66
C TRP A 222 -27.08 18.33 7.35
N ASP A 223 -28.19 17.59 7.53
CA ASP A 223 -28.33 16.14 7.24
C ASP A 223 -28.09 15.74 5.77
N GLY A 224 -27.85 16.71 4.87
CA GLY A 224 -27.69 16.51 3.44
C GLY A 224 -26.26 16.59 2.90
N TRP A 225 -25.23 16.70 3.76
CA TRP A 225 -23.86 17.07 3.35
C TRP A 225 -23.30 16.28 2.16
N GLY A 226 -23.58 14.98 2.07
CA GLY A 226 -23.20 14.13 0.93
C GLY A 226 -23.91 14.41 -0.41
N LYS A 227 -24.83 15.38 -0.47
CA LYS A 227 -25.63 15.75 -1.65
C LYS A 227 -25.39 17.18 -2.15
N LYS A 228 -24.68 18.05 -1.43
CA LYS A 228 -24.26 19.35 -1.97
C LYS A 228 -23.06 19.14 -2.88
N GLU A 229 -23.15 19.71 -4.08
CA GLU A 229 -22.09 19.87 -5.09
C GLU A 229 -20.78 19.21 -4.66
N ARG A 230 -20.55 17.98 -5.13
CA ARG A 230 -19.20 17.44 -5.23
C ARG A 230 -18.44 18.49 -6.03
N GLU A 231 -17.68 19.35 -5.37
CA GLU A 231 -16.66 20.12 -6.07
C GLU A 231 -15.84 19.05 -6.77
N GLU A 232 -15.88 19.01 -8.11
CA GLU A 232 -15.06 18.13 -8.95
C GLU A 232 -13.59 18.56 -8.82
N ASN A 233 -13.06 18.50 -7.61
CA ASN A 233 -11.66 18.75 -7.32
C ASN A 233 -10.96 17.41 -7.48
N SER A 234 -10.72 17.01 -8.73
CA SER A 234 -9.84 15.87 -8.99
C SER A 234 -8.50 16.11 -8.32
N LEU A 235 -7.87 15.09 -7.76
CA LEU A 235 -6.55 15.19 -7.11
C LEU A 235 -5.46 14.58 -8.01
N THR A 236 -5.36 15.14 -9.21
CA THR A 236 -4.33 14.81 -10.20
C THR A 236 -3.13 15.76 -10.09
N ILE A 237 -1.99 15.36 -10.67
CA ILE A 237 -0.80 16.22 -10.78
C ILE A 237 -1.09 17.58 -11.45
N THR A 238 -2.14 17.67 -12.27
CA THR A 238 -2.51 18.91 -12.99
C THR A 238 -3.44 19.83 -12.20
N SER A 239 -4.14 19.29 -11.20
CA SER A 239 -5.14 20.00 -10.39
C SER A 239 -4.62 20.36 -9.01
N ILE A 240 -3.71 19.57 -8.42
CA ILE A 240 -3.11 19.84 -7.11
C ILE A 240 -2.53 21.28 -7.00
N PRO A 241 -1.79 21.81 -7.99
CA PRO A 241 -1.28 23.20 -7.93
C PRO A 241 -2.38 24.27 -7.90
N LYS A 242 -3.58 23.95 -8.40
CA LYS A 242 -4.74 24.87 -8.49
C LYS A 242 -5.59 24.87 -7.22
N LEU A 243 -5.31 23.98 -6.26
CA LEU A 243 -6.03 23.91 -4.99
C LEU A 243 -5.84 25.18 -4.15
N LYS A 244 -6.79 25.40 -3.23
CA LYS A 244 -6.75 26.50 -2.25
C LYS A 244 -5.42 26.48 -1.49
N ALA A 245 -4.85 27.66 -1.23
CA ALA A 245 -3.53 27.77 -0.58
C ALA A 245 -3.48 27.10 0.80
N SER A 246 -4.59 27.10 1.54
CA SER A 246 -4.70 26.37 2.83
C SER A 246 -4.58 24.85 2.64
N TRP A 247 -5.21 24.30 1.60
CA TRP A 247 -5.18 22.87 1.30
C TRP A 247 -3.77 22.44 0.87
N ARG A 248 -3.13 23.21 -0.02
CA ARG A 248 -1.75 22.95 -0.45
C ARG A 248 -0.77 23.01 0.72
N ARG A 249 -0.92 23.99 1.62
CA ARG A 249 -0.08 24.10 2.82
C ARG A 249 -0.25 22.90 3.76
N LEU A 250 -1.48 22.44 3.95
CA LEU A 250 -1.76 21.27 4.79
C LEU A 250 -1.14 20.01 4.16
N LEU A 251 -1.42 19.74 2.89
CA LEU A 251 -0.82 18.62 2.15
C LEU A 251 0.71 18.64 2.22
N ARG A 252 1.31 19.81 2.00
CA ARG A 252 2.76 20.00 2.11
C ARG A 252 3.28 19.65 3.51
N GLY A 253 2.61 20.12 4.55
CA GLY A 253 2.95 19.81 5.93
C GLY A 253 2.88 18.30 6.21
N SER A 254 1.82 17.64 5.75
CA SER A 254 1.64 16.19 5.91
C SER A 254 2.72 15.39 5.19
N ALA A 255 3.05 15.76 3.95
CA ALA A 255 4.12 15.10 3.19
C ALA A 255 5.50 15.29 3.84
N LEU A 256 5.78 16.48 4.39
CA LEU A 256 7.02 16.73 5.13
C LEU A 256 7.11 15.91 6.42
N LEU A 257 6.03 15.81 7.19
CA LEU A 257 5.98 14.95 8.37
C LEU A 257 6.14 13.46 8.00
N THR A 258 5.53 13.04 6.90
CA THR A 258 5.68 11.67 6.39
C THR A 258 7.12 11.38 5.98
N LEU A 259 7.79 12.30 5.29
CA LEU A 259 9.20 12.12 4.92
C LEU A 259 10.15 12.01 6.14
N GLN A 260 9.75 12.52 7.31
CA GLN A 260 10.54 12.40 8.55
C GLN A 260 10.48 11.01 9.19
N THR A 261 9.56 10.14 8.76
CA THR A 261 9.49 8.76 9.26
C THR A 261 10.55 7.85 8.65
N TYR A 262 11.09 8.22 7.49
CA TYR A 262 12.16 7.49 6.82
C TYR A 262 13.53 7.80 7.44
N THR A 263 14.42 6.81 7.42
CA THR A 263 15.76 6.92 8.03
C THR A 263 16.75 7.79 7.25
N THR A 264 16.54 7.93 5.94
CA THR A 264 17.42 8.66 5.00
C THR A 264 16.62 9.64 4.14
N ASP A 265 17.27 10.68 3.63
CA ASP A 265 16.65 11.59 2.68
C ASP A 265 16.73 11.07 1.23
N LEU A 266 15.88 11.63 0.35
CA LEU A 266 15.84 11.24 -1.07
C LEU A 266 17.19 11.47 -1.78
N LYS A 267 17.96 12.48 -1.36
CA LYS A 267 19.24 12.81 -1.99
C LYS A 267 20.27 11.71 -1.76
N THR A 268 20.35 11.21 -0.53
CA THR A 268 21.26 10.12 -0.16
C THR A 268 20.96 8.88 -0.99
N GLU A 269 19.69 8.55 -1.19
CA GLU A 269 19.29 7.41 -2.02
C GLU A 269 19.57 7.67 -3.50
N GLN A 270 19.25 8.86 -4.01
CA GLN A 270 19.56 9.24 -5.39
C GLN A 270 21.06 9.09 -5.71
N ASP A 271 21.94 9.45 -4.79
CA ASP A 271 23.39 9.34 -4.93
C ASP A 271 23.84 7.87 -4.99
N VAL A 272 23.22 6.99 -4.19
CA VAL A 272 23.46 5.54 -4.23
C VAL A 272 22.96 4.93 -5.54
N LEU A 273 21.74 5.25 -5.98
CA LEU A 273 21.18 4.71 -7.22
C LEU A 273 21.96 5.16 -8.46
N SER A 274 22.48 6.39 -8.44
CA SER A 274 23.33 6.92 -9.50
C SER A 274 24.71 6.25 -9.57
N ASN A 275 25.18 5.68 -8.45
CA ASN A 275 26.43 4.93 -8.38
C ASN A 275 26.18 3.41 -8.46
N LYS A 276 26.24 2.86 -9.68
CA LYS A 276 26.01 1.43 -9.93
C LYS A 276 26.88 0.50 -9.09
N GLU A 277 28.11 0.90 -8.76
CA GLU A 277 29.00 0.08 -7.93
C GLU A 277 28.58 0.09 -6.46
N ALA A 278 28.09 1.23 -5.96
CA ALA A 278 27.55 1.32 -4.60
C ALA A 278 26.25 0.51 -4.48
N TYR A 279 25.33 0.65 -5.44
CA TYR A 279 24.09 -0.13 -5.46
C TYR A 279 24.34 -1.64 -5.55
N ALA A 280 25.30 -2.07 -6.39
CA ALA A 280 25.63 -3.50 -6.53
C ALA A 280 26.31 -4.11 -5.29
N LYS A 281 26.83 -3.29 -4.36
CA LYS A 281 27.39 -3.77 -3.07
C LYS A 281 26.31 -4.06 -2.03
N LEU A 282 25.11 -3.52 -2.21
CA LEU A 282 23.96 -3.84 -1.36
C LEU A 282 23.58 -5.30 -1.56
N SER A 283 23.19 -5.97 -0.48
CA SER A 283 22.56 -7.27 -0.54
C SER A 283 21.24 -7.22 -1.32
N TRP A 284 20.74 -8.38 -1.75
CA TRP A 284 19.46 -8.46 -2.46
C TRP A 284 18.30 -7.80 -1.69
N ARG A 285 18.22 -8.01 -0.38
CA ARG A 285 17.17 -7.43 0.46
C ARG A 285 17.32 -5.92 0.62
N GLU A 286 18.53 -5.43 0.82
CA GLU A 286 18.80 -3.99 0.85
C GLU A 286 18.45 -3.33 -0.49
N GLN A 287 18.70 -4.00 -1.62
CA GLN A 287 18.29 -3.50 -2.94
C GLN A 287 16.76 -3.44 -3.09
N GLN A 288 16.02 -4.43 -2.58
CA GLN A 288 14.56 -4.43 -2.61
C GLN A 288 13.97 -3.32 -1.74
N ALA A 289 14.36 -3.25 -0.46
CA ALA A 289 13.96 -2.21 0.47
C ALA A 289 14.26 -0.81 -0.07
N PHE A 290 15.44 -0.65 -0.68
CA PHE A 290 15.84 0.59 -1.32
C PHE A 290 14.88 1.03 -2.43
N GLN A 291 14.42 0.11 -3.31
CA GLN A 291 13.49 0.47 -4.39
C GLN A 291 12.17 0.97 -3.82
N VAL A 292 11.65 0.32 -2.77
CA VAL A 292 10.41 0.74 -2.09
C VAL A 292 10.57 2.14 -1.50
N HIS A 293 11.64 2.37 -0.73
CA HIS A 293 11.92 3.70 -0.15
C HIS A 293 12.02 4.78 -1.21
N TYR A 294 12.79 4.50 -2.27
CA TYR A 294 13.06 5.48 -3.30
C TYR A 294 11.78 5.82 -4.09
N GLY A 295 10.98 4.82 -4.48
CA GLY A 295 9.69 5.02 -5.14
C GLY A 295 8.72 5.87 -4.33
N GLN A 296 8.53 5.52 -3.05
CA GLN A 296 7.66 6.26 -2.14
C GLN A 296 8.13 7.71 -1.93
N LYS A 297 9.43 7.93 -1.69
CA LYS A 297 9.98 9.28 -1.52
C LYS A 297 9.86 10.10 -2.79
N MET A 298 10.04 9.51 -3.97
CA MET A 298 9.84 10.20 -5.24
C MET A 298 8.40 10.72 -5.37
N ASN A 299 7.40 9.90 -5.07
CA ASN A 299 5.98 10.30 -5.05
C ASN A 299 5.71 11.43 -4.05
N LEU A 300 6.25 11.33 -2.82
CA LEU A 300 6.10 12.37 -1.79
C LEU A 300 6.80 13.69 -2.19
N HIS A 301 8.00 13.62 -2.78
CA HIS A 301 8.71 14.81 -3.25
C HIS A 301 8.02 15.46 -4.47
N GLN A 302 7.40 14.67 -5.36
CA GLN A 302 6.55 15.20 -6.42
C GLN A 302 5.35 15.95 -5.84
N LEU A 303 4.68 15.39 -4.82
CA LEU A 303 3.60 16.08 -4.11
C LEU A 303 4.09 17.40 -3.46
N LEU A 304 5.30 17.43 -2.89
CA LEU A 304 5.89 18.66 -2.36
C LEU A 304 6.13 19.72 -3.44
N ALA A 305 6.52 19.33 -4.65
CA ALA A 305 6.71 20.24 -5.78
C ALA A 305 5.37 20.78 -6.31
N LEU A 306 4.31 19.99 -6.27
CA LEU A 306 2.97 20.41 -6.71
C LEU A 306 2.25 21.32 -5.69
N THR A 307 2.65 21.24 -4.42
CA THR A 307 2.03 22.00 -3.32
C THR A 307 2.80 23.25 -2.91
N SER A 308 3.91 23.57 -3.59
CA SER A 308 4.71 24.79 -3.33
C SER A 308 4.01 26.10 -3.66
#